data_AF-A0A835RRM8-F1
#
_entry.id   AF-A0A835RRM8-F1
#
_cell.length_a   1.000
_cell.length_b   1.000
_cell.length_c   1.000
_cell.angle_alpha   90.00
_cell.angle_beta   90.00
_cell.angle_gamma   90.00
#
_symmetry.space_group_name_H-M   'P 1'
#
loop_
_entity.id
_entity.type
_entity.pdbx_description
1 polymer ?
#
loop_
_entity_poly.entity_id
_entity_poly.type
_entity_poly.pdbx_seq_one_letter_code
_entity_poly.pdbx_strand_id
1 'polypeptide(L)'
;MVWKVKRMLNWGSERELRRAIRLIDELAGEVIRQRKLGFASNQDLLSRFMASTDDDKYLRDIVISFLLAGRDTVASALTTFFLLLSKHPQVATAIRVEVDKFTGEIPDYDDLRGMHYVHAALFESMRLFPPDDVLADGTFVCKDTRVTYHAYAMGRMETIWGSDCLDFKPERWLRDGAFSGGSFKYPVFQAGFRVCIGKEMAIMEMKSVIVSVVRDFDVEVVGGVGYTPRFASGLTASLAGGLPAIVRRRSKV
;
A
#
# COMPACT_ATOMS: atom_id res chain seq x y z
N MET A 1 15.11 16.42 23.01
CA MET A 1 15.21 17.89 23.24
C MET A 1 15.67 18.67 22.00
N VAL A 2 16.77 18.29 21.33
CA VAL A 2 17.38 19.03 20.21
C VAL A 2 16.41 19.55 19.13
N TRP A 3 15.41 18.74 18.72
CA TRP A 3 14.44 19.16 17.69
C TRP A 3 13.59 20.38 18.12
N LYS A 4 13.19 20.49 19.40
CA LYS A 4 12.43 21.64 19.90
C LYS A 4 13.21 22.95 19.76
N VAL A 5 14.53 22.91 20.02
CA VAL A 5 15.43 24.06 19.85
C VAL A 5 15.59 24.42 18.38
N LYS A 6 15.84 23.44 17.50
CA LYS A 6 15.87 23.65 16.04
C LYS A 6 14.55 24.24 15.50
N ARG A 7 13.41 23.84 16.07
CA ARG A 7 12.07 24.33 15.71
C ARG A 7 11.83 25.76 16.17
N MET A 8 12.26 26.10 17.39
CA MET A 8 12.20 27.47 17.90
C MET A 8 13.07 28.42 17.08
N LEU A 9 14.32 28.03 16.80
CA LEU A 9 15.28 28.78 15.99
C LEU A 9 15.02 28.72 14.47
N ASN A 10 14.02 27.93 14.02
CA ASN A 10 13.68 27.71 12.61
C ASN A 10 14.92 27.34 11.76
N TRP A 11 15.71 26.36 12.24
CA TRP A 11 17.02 26.01 11.72
C TRP A 11 17.10 24.56 11.19
N GLY A 12 17.82 24.36 10.08
CA GLY A 12 18.07 23.04 9.48
C GLY A 12 16.78 22.29 9.13
N SER A 13 16.73 21.01 9.48
CA SER A 13 15.59 20.12 9.20
C SER A 13 14.23 20.64 9.66
N GLU A 14 14.16 21.42 10.74
CA GLU A 14 12.90 22.02 11.21
C GLU A 14 12.46 23.23 10.37
N ARG A 15 13.41 23.93 9.73
CA ARG A 15 13.13 24.98 8.74
C ARG A 15 12.54 24.37 7.47
N GLU A 16 13.12 23.25 7.03
CA GLU A 16 12.65 22.50 5.86
C GLU A 16 11.27 21.88 6.12
N LEU A 17 11.09 21.22 7.26
CA LEU A 17 9.78 20.73 7.72
C LEU A 17 8.73 21.86 7.74
N ARG A 18 9.07 23.05 8.25
CA ARG A 18 8.14 24.20 8.25
C ARG A 18 7.80 24.68 6.83
N ARG A 19 8.74 24.64 5.87
CA ARG A 19 8.44 24.95 4.46
C ARG A 19 7.57 23.87 3.82
N ALA A 20 7.87 22.59 4.06
CA ALA A 20 7.10 21.47 3.55
C ALA A 20 5.65 21.50 4.05
N ILE A 21 5.43 21.75 5.36
CA ILE A 21 4.10 21.93 5.93
C ILE A 21 3.34 23.08 5.27
N ARG A 22 3.99 24.25 5.05
CA ARG A 22 3.34 25.37 4.35
C ARG A 22 2.94 25.03 2.92
N LEU A 23 3.82 24.37 2.16
CA LEU A 23 3.53 23.96 0.79
C LEU A 23 2.37 22.94 0.72
N ILE A 24 2.30 22.02 1.69
CA ILE A 24 1.19 21.08 1.83
C ILE A 24 -0.11 21.81 2.21
N ASP A 25 -0.06 22.76 3.15
CA ASP A 25 -1.20 23.58 3.57
C ASP A 25 -1.74 24.44 2.41
N GLU A 26 -0.85 25.05 1.61
CA GLU A 26 -1.18 25.84 0.42
C GLU A 26 -1.83 24.98 -0.67
N LEU A 27 -1.27 23.79 -0.96
CA LEU A 27 -1.83 22.86 -1.94
C LEU A 27 -3.20 22.30 -1.52
N ALA A 28 -3.34 21.91 -0.25
CA ALA A 28 -4.62 21.41 0.27
C ALA A 28 -5.68 22.53 0.31
N GLY A 29 -5.29 23.77 0.64
CA GLY A 29 -6.16 24.94 0.55
C GLY A 29 -6.62 25.24 -0.88
N GLU A 30 -5.73 25.13 -1.88
CA GLU A 30 -6.09 25.32 -3.28
C GLU A 30 -7.07 24.25 -3.78
N VAL A 31 -6.88 22.98 -3.40
CA VAL A 31 -7.82 21.90 -3.71
C VAL A 31 -9.21 22.18 -3.13
N ILE A 32 -9.31 22.64 -1.88
CA ILE A 32 -10.58 23.02 -1.26
C ILE A 32 -11.21 24.24 -1.95
N ARG A 33 -10.39 25.24 -2.34
CA ARG A 33 -10.86 26.44 -3.04
C ARG A 33 -11.45 26.10 -4.41
N GLN A 34 -10.78 25.27 -5.21
CA GLN A 34 -11.28 24.83 -6.51
C GLN A 34 -12.59 24.02 -6.39
N ARG A 35 -12.73 23.23 -5.31
CA ARG A 35 -13.97 22.51 -4.98
C ARG A 35 -15.12 23.45 -4.64
N LYS A 36 -14.92 24.43 -3.74
CA LYS A 36 -15.94 25.42 -3.37
C LYS A 36 -16.44 26.24 -4.56
N LEU A 37 -15.58 26.46 -5.57
CA LEU A 37 -15.92 27.16 -6.80
C LEU A 37 -16.61 26.27 -7.87
N GLY A 38 -16.88 24.99 -7.58
CA GLY A 38 -17.67 24.11 -8.44
C GLY A 38 -16.91 23.51 -9.63
N PHE A 39 -15.57 23.59 -9.68
CA PHE A 39 -14.78 23.12 -10.82
C PHE A 39 -14.61 21.59 -10.91
N ALA A 40 -15.19 20.79 -10.01
CA ALA A 40 -15.02 19.34 -9.96
C ALA A 40 -16.29 18.59 -9.51
N SER A 41 -16.42 17.33 -9.95
CA SER A 41 -17.56 16.45 -9.66
C SER A 41 -17.78 16.21 -8.16
N ASN A 42 -19.01 16.45 -7.68
CA ASN A 42 -19.39 16.38 -6.27
C ASN A 42 -19.48 14.96 -5.65
N GLN A 43 -18.88 13.93 -6.26
CA GLN A 43 -19.08 12.52 -5.85
C GLN A 43 -17.91 11.87 -5.09
N ASP A 44 -16.78 12.56 -4.90
CA ASP A 44 -15.65 12.04 -4.13
C ASP A 44 -15.71 12.35 -2.63
N LEU A 45 -14.78 11.72 -1.91
CA LEU A 45 -14.72 11.70 -0.45
C LEU A 45 -14.56 13.10 0.16
N LEU A 46 -13.77 13.99 -0.45
CA LEU A 46 -13.64 15.38 0.02
C LEU A 46 -14.95 16.14 -0.14
N SER A 47 -15.61 16.00 -1.29
CA SER A 47 -16.92 16.62 -1.54
C SER A 47 -17.98 16.15 -0.53
N ARG A 48 -17.93 14.88 -0.12
CA ARG A 48 -18.80 14.32 0.93
C ARG A 48 -18.48 14.87 2.33
N PHE A 49 -17.22 15.15 2.65
CA PHE A 49 -16.87 15.82 3.91
C PHE A 49 -17.27 17.30 3.91
N MET A 50 -17.11 18.01 2.79
CA MET A 50 -17.57 19.40 2.62
C MET A 50 -19.09 19.53 2.80
N ALA A 51 -19.87 18.52 2.40
CA ALA A 51 -21.32 18.47 2.67
C ALA A 51 -21.68 18.28 4.17
N SER A 52 -20.70 18.06 5.05
CA SER A 52 -20.89 17.83 6.48
C SER A 52 -20.25 18.90 7.39
N THR A 53 -19.37 19.75 6.85
CA THR A 53 -18.69 20.81 7.61
C THR A 53 -18.04 21.86 6.71
N ASP A 54 -18.12 23.12 7.13
CA ASP A 54 -17.49 24.28 6.47
C ASP A 54 -16.11 24.66 7.05
N ASP A 55 -15.60 23.90 8.04
CA ASP A 55 -14.28 24.16 8.63
C ASP A 55 -13.15 23.76 7.65
N ASP A 56 -12.65 24.75 6.91
CA ASP A 56 -11.55 24.59 5.96
C ASP A 56 -10.26 24.04 6.59
N LYS A 57 -10.02 24.27 7.88
CA LYS A 57 -8.87 23.68 8.58
C LYS A 57 -9.08 22.19 8.80
N TYR A 58 -10.27 21.78 9.23
CA TYR A 58 -10.64 20.36 9.38
C TYR A 58 -10.64 19.62 8.03
N LEU A 59 -11.21 20.22 6.98
CA LEU A 59 -11.19 19.68 5.62
C LEU A 59 -9.75 19.52 5.10
N ARG A 60 -8.90 20.51 5.33
CA ARG A 60 -7.46 20.45 5.00
C ARG A 60 -6.74 19.35 5.77
N ASP A 61 -6.99 19.25 7.07
CA ASP A 61 -6.37 18.21 7.93
C ASP A 61 -6.85 16.80 7.51
N ILE A 62 -8.09 16.66 7.01
CA ILE A 62 -8.59 15.45 6.32
C ILE A 62 -7.82 15.17 5.02
N VAL A 63 -7.67 16.14 4.13
CA VAL A 63 -6.91 15.98 2.86
C VAL A 63 -5.47 15.55 3.15
N ILE A 64 -4.82 16.18 4.13
CA ILE A 64 -3.46 15.83 4.57
C ILE A 64 -3.44 14.41 5.15
N SER A 65 -4.42 14.03 5.98
CA SER A 65 -4.52 12.68 6.55
C SER A 65 -4.64 11.61 5.45
N PHE A 66 -5.51 11.80 4.46
CA PHE A 66 -5.63 10.89 3.31
C PHE A 66 -4.39 10.86 2.42
N LEU A 67 -3.74 12.00 2.18
CA LEU A 67 -2.47 12.04 1.44
C LEU A 67 -1.35 11.29 2.16
N LEU A 68 -1.18 11.50 3.47
CA LEU A 68 -0.16 10.81 4.27
C LEU A 68 -0.44 9.31 4.39
N ALA A 69 -1.69 8.93 4.62
CA ALA A 69 -2.09 7.53 4.71
C ALA A 69 -1.98 6.81 3.35
N GLY A 70 -2.53 7.41 2.29
CA GLY A 70 -2.62 6.78 0.97
C GLY A 70 -1.32 6.79 0.18
N ARG A 71 -0.52 7.87 0.23
CA ARG A 71 0.69 7.99 -0.62
C ARG A 71 1.76 6.99 -0.23
N ASP A 72 2.27 7.11 0.99
CA ASP A 72 3.50 6.39 1.36
C ASP A 72 3.20 4.90 1.62
N THR A 73 2.06 4.57 2.24
CA THR A 73 1.73 3.16 2.52
C THR A 73 1.44 2.35 1.24
N VAL A 74 0.72 2.92 0.26
CA VAL A 74 0.46 2.26 -1.02
C VAL A 74 1.74 2.19 -1.86
N ALA A 75 2.56 3.25 -1.88
CA ALA A 75 3.89 3.21 -2.51
C ALA A 75 4.77 2.11 -1.90
N SER A 76 4.73 1.92 -0.57
CA SER A 76 5.40 0.81 0.12
C SER A 76 4.89 -0.54 -0.36
N ALA A 77 3.58 -0.75 -0.32
CA ALA A 77 2.93 -2.03 -0.63
C ALA A 77 3.16 -2.44 -2.08
N LEU A 78 3.05 -1.48 -3.01
CA LEU A 78 3.38 -1.67 -4.43
C LEU A 78 4.87 -1.95 -4.64
N THR A 79 5.75 -1.25 -3.94
CA THR A 79 7.20 -1.46 -4.08
C THR A 79 7.61 -2.84 -3.59
N THR A 80 7.09 -3.32 -2.45
CA THR A 80 7.32 -4.70 -1.99
C THR A 80 6.61 -5.72 -2.87
N PHE A 81 5.43 -5.39 -3.42
CA PHE A 81 4.69 -6.28 -4.31
C PHE A 81 5.41 -6.50 -5.64
N PHE A 82 5.81 -5.44 -6.36
CA PHE A 82 6.53 -5.58 -7.63
C PHE A 82 7.92 -6.18 -7.44
N LEU A 83 8.57 -5.92 -6.30
CA LEU A 83 9.80 -6.62 -5.92
C LEU A 83 9.58 -8.13 -5.83
N LEU A 84 8.52 -8.58 -5.15
CA LEU A 84 8.18 -10.01 -5.08
C LEU A 84 7.79 -10.55 -6.46
N LEU A 85 6.94 -9.86 -7.20
CA LEU A 85 6.51 -10.24 -8.54
C LEU A 85 7.70 -10.47 -9.49
N SER A 86 8.74 -9.63 -9.41
CA SER A 86 9.96 -9.77 -10.21
C SER A 86 10.79 -11.02 -9.92
N LYS A 87 10.67 -11.57 -8.70
CA LYS A 87 11.38 -12.78 -8.26
C LYS A 87 10.60 -14.06 -8.54
N HIS A 88 9.35 -13.94 -8.98
CA HIS A 88 8.41 -15.04 -9.05
C HIS A 88 7.53 -14.97 -10.32
N PRO A 89 8.12 -15.26 -11.51
CA PRO A 89 7.46 -15.11 -12.81
C PRO A 89 6.18 -15.96 -12.97
N GLN A 90 6.06 -17.06 -12.23
CA GLN A 90 4.87 -17.92 -12.23
C GLN A 90 3.62 -17.18 -11.74
N VAL A 91 3.78 -16.31 -10.74
CA VAL A 91 2.68 -15.49 -10.21
C VAL A 91 2.39 -14.29 -11.09
N ALA A 92 3.43 -13.70 -11.70
CA ALA A 92 3.23 -12.71 -12.76
C ALA A 92 2.37 -13.31 -13.88
N THR A 93 2.69 -14.53 -14.32
CA THR A 93 1.95 -15.30 -15.33
C THR A 93 0.51 -15.57 -14.92
N ALA A 94 0.27 -16.08 -13.71
CA ALA A 94 -1.08 -16.36 -13.23
C ALA A 94 -1.92 -15.09 -13.03
N ILE A 95 -1.31 -13.97 -12.61
CA ILE A 95 -1.92 -12.65 -12.66
C ILE A 95 -2.28 -12.27 -14.10
N ARG A 96 -1.39 -12.47 -15.10
CA ARG A 96 -1.73 -12.22 -16.51
C ARG A 96 -2.98 -12.98 -16.95
N VAL A 97 -3.11 -14.24 -16.54
CA VAL A 97 -4.27 -15.09 -16.87
C VAL A 97 -5.56 -14.63 -16.18
N GLU A 98 -5.51 -14.00 -15.00
CA GLU A 98 -6.69 -13.35 -14.42
C GLU A 98 -7.02 -12.03 -15.12
N VAL A 99 -6.00 -11.24 -15.45
CA VAL A 99 -6.07 -9.96 -16.15
C VAL A 99 -6.64 -10.09 -17.57
N ASP A 100 -6.12 -11.03 -18.35
CA ASP A 100 -6.45 -11.23 -19.78
C ASP A 100 -7.90 -11.75 -19.98
N LYS A 101 -8.63 -12.10 -18.89
CA LYS A 101 -10.07 -12.41 -18.94
C LYS A 101 -10.95 -11.16 -19.08
N PHE A 102 -10.42 -9.98 -18.78
CA PHE A 102 -11.14 -8.73 -18.92
C PHE A 102 -10.94 -8.13 -20.32
N THR A 103 -12.05 -7.79 -21.00
CA THR A 103 -12.06 -7.40 -22.41
C THR A 103 -12.08 -5.89 -22.65
N GLY A 104 -12.24 -5.06 -21.61
CA GLY A 104 -12.19 -3.60 -21.71
C GLY A 104 -10.78 -3.00 -21.55
N GLU A 105 -10.64 -1.70 -21.84
CA GLU A 105 -9.36 -0.98 -21.68
C GLU A 105 -9.04 -0.63 -20.22
N ILE A 106 -10.05 -0.34 -19.40
CA ILE A 106 -9.91 -0.03 -17.96
C ILE A 106 -10.97 -0.82 -17.20
N PRO A 107 -10.59 -1.64 -16.19
CA PRO A 107 -11.55 -2.36 -15.35
C PRO A 107 -12.44 -1.42 -14.53
N ASP A 108 -13.73 -1.74 -14.43
CA ASP A 108 -14.65 -1.04 -13.53
C ASP A 108 -14.58 -1.58 -12.09
N TYR A 109 -15.45 -1.05 -11.21
CA TYR A 109 -15.47 -1.46 -9.80
C TYR A 109 -15.80 -2.95 -9.60
N ASP A 110 -16.74 -3.50 -10.36
CA ASP A 110 -17.14 -4.90 -10.18
C ASP A 110 -16.14 -5.86 -10.87
N ASP A 111 -15.53 -5.45 -11.98
CA ASP A 111 -14.39 -6.18 -12.58
C ASP A 111 -13.23 -6.35 -11.60
N LEU A 112 -12.79 -5.23 -10.99
CA LEU A 112 -11.72 -5.23 -10.00
C LEU A 112 -12.11 -6.06 -8.79
N ARG A 113 -13.36 -6.01 -8.34
CA ARG A 113 -13.85 -6.83 -7.23
C ARG A 113 -13.69 -8.33 -7.53
N GLY A 114 -13.92 -8.76 -8.77
CA GLY A 114 -13.76 -10.13 -9.25
C GLY A 114 -12.32 -10.66 -9.36
N MET A 115 -11.29 -9.80 -9.31
CA MET A 115 -9.88 -10.22 -9.43
C MET A 115 -9.34 -10.87 -8.13
N HIS A 116 -9.72 -12.12 -7.88
CA HIS A 116 -9.41 -12.82 -6.63
C HIS A 116 -7.93 -13.19 -6.50
N TYR A 117 -7.23 -13.52 -7.59
CA TYR A 117 -5.81 -13.88 -7.59
C TYR A 117 -4.89 -12.68 -7.37
N VAL A 118 -5.21 -11.52 -7.93
CA VAL A 118 -4.49 -10.27 -7.62
C VAL A 118 -4.76 -9.83 -6.17
N HIS A 119 -6.00 -10.00 -5.67
CA HIS A 119 -6.30 -9.79 -4.25
C HIS A 119 -5.43 -10.70 -3.36
N ALA A 120 -5.30 -11.99 -3.72
CA ALA A 120 -4.46 -12.98 -3.04
C ALA A 120 -2.97 -12.62 -3.05
N ALA A 121 -2.38 -12.31 -4.20
CA ALA A 121 -0.95 -11.98 -4.30
C ALA A 121 -0.62 -10.69 -3.53
N LEU A 122 -1.53 -9.72 -3.53
CA LEU A 122 -1.43 -8.52 -2.72
C LEU A 122 -1.56 -8.84 -1.22
N PHE A 123 -2.45 -9.79 -0.89
CA PHE A 123 -2.56 -10.44 0.43
C PHE A 123 -1.46 -11.48 0.72
N GLU A 124 -0.36 -11.43 -0.02
CA GLU A 124 0.87 -12.16 0.32
C GLU A 124 2.03 -11.19 0.52
N SER A 125 2.20 -10.24 -0.41
CA SER A 125 3.22 -9.18 -0.33
C SER A 125 3.17 -8.44 0.98
N MET A 126 1.96 -8.00 1.34
CA MET A 126 1.85 -7.05 2.41
C MET A 126 2.08 -7.70 3.76
N ARG A 127 1.71 -9.00 4.00
CA ARG A 127 1.65 -9.92 5.20
C ARG A 127 2.52 -9.65 6.47
N LEU A 128 3.02 -8.44 6.62
CA LEU A 128 4.23 -7.99 7.25
C LEU A 128 4.08 -6.91 8.36
N PHE A 129 2.88 -6.56 8.91
CA PHE A 129 2.73 -5.47 9.92
C PHE A 129 1.50 -5.41 10.96
N PRO A 130 1.39 -6.17 12.11
CA PRO A 130 0.25 -6.07 13.11
C PRO A 130 0.43 -5.91 14.68
N PRO A 131 -0.23 -4.97 15.40
CA PRO A 131 -0.13 -4.82 16.87
C PRO A 131 -1.37 -5.27 17.67
N ASP A 132 -1.15 -5.61 18.95
CA ASP A 132 -2.11 -5.49 20.06
C ASP A 132 -1.38 -5.51 21.45
N ASP A 133 -2.08 -5.22 22.56
CA ASP A 133 -1.50 -4.81 23.87
C ASP A 133 -1.42 -5.89 24.99
N VAL A 134 -2.01 -7.08 24.85
CA VAL A 134 -1.65 -8.26 25.69
C VAL A 134 -1.37 -9.42 24.76
N LEU A 135 -0.20 -10.04 24.89
CA LEU A 135 0.24 -11.04 23.92
C LEU A 135 -0.50 -12.37 24.15
N ALA A 136 -0.67 -13.14 23.07
CA ALA A 136 -1.45 -14.39 23.07
C ALA A 136 -0.86 -15.52 23.94
N ASP A 137 0.36 -15.34 24.46
CA ASP A 137 1.02 -16.23 25.43
C ASP A 137 0.76 -15.84 26.90
N GLY A 138 -0.03 -14.80 27.15
CA GLY A 138 -0.33 -14.27 28.49
C GLY A 138 0.66 -13.23 29.00
N THR A 139 1.66 -12.81 28.19
CA THR A 139 2.61 -11.77 28.58
C THR A 139 1.91 -10.43 28.77
N PHE A 140 1.90 -9.94 30.01
CA PHE A 140 1.42 -8.60 30.35
C PHE A 140 2.39 -7.54 29.82
N VAL A 141 1.88 -6.61 29.02
CA VAL A 141 2.63 -5.45 28.54
C VAL A 141 2.43 -4.31 29.54
N CYS A 142 3.51 -3.87 30.16
CA CYS A 142 3.46 -2.71 31.07
C CYS A 142 3.05 -1.44 30.33
N LYS A 143 2.30 -0.56 31.01
CA LYS A 143 1.96 0.77 30.52
C LYS A 143 3.21 1.49 29.98
N ASP A 144 3.02 2.24 28.88
CA ASP A 144 4.05 3.01 28.18
C ASP A 144 5.14 2.14 27.48
N THR A 145 4.99 0.81 27.49
CA THR A 145 5.80 -0.10 26.67
C THR A 145 5.32 -0.05 25.21
N ARG A 146 6.24 0.22 24.29
CA ARG A 146 5.93 0.26 22.85
C ARG A 146 5.90 -1.16 22.28
N VAL A 147 4.71 -1.72 22.10
CA VAL A 147 4.54 -2.99 21.38
C VAL A 147 4.71 -2.75 19.88
N THR A 148 5.66 -3.46 19.28
CA THR A 148 5.78 -3.59 17.83
C THR A 148 6.09 -5.03 17.49
N TYR A 149 5.17 -5.65 16.76
CA TYR A 149 5.47 -6.64 15.76
C TYR A 149 6.51 -6.13 14.75
N HIS A 150 7.06 -7.05 13.97
CA HIS A 150 7.79 -6.71 12.75
C HIS A 150 7.53 -7.78 11.71
N ALA A 151 6.33 -7.76 11.12
CA ALA A 151 5.88 -8.91 10.39
C ALA A 151 6.59 -9.09 9.02
N TYR A 152 7.52 -8.22 8.59
CA TYR A 152 8.48 -8.60 7.54
C TYR A 152 9.16 -9.94 7.91
N ALA A 153 9.39 -10.14 9.21
CA ALA A 153 9.76 -11.41 9.82
C ALA A 153 8.57 -12.37 9.95
N MET A 154 7.42 -11.99 10.55
CA MET A 154 6.27 -12.92 10.72
C MET A 154 5.75 -13.53 9.40
N GLY A 155 5.83 -12.80 8.28
CA GLY A 155 5.50 -13.33 6.96
C GLY A 155 6.55 -14.29 6.40
N ARG A 156 7.73 -14.35 7.00
CA ARG A 156 8.83 -15.26 6.69
C ARG A 156 9.10 -16.24 7.84
N MET A 157 8.19 -16.33 8.81
CA MET A 157 8.28 -17.28 9.92
C MET A 157 7.64 -18.60 9.52
N GLU A 158 8.47 -19.63 9.42
CA GLU A 158 8.07 -21.03 9.19
C GLU A 158 7.01 -21.50 10.20
N THR A 159 7.10 -21.07 11.46
CA THR A 159 6.12 -21.40 12.51
C THR A 159 4.70 -20.89 12.25
N ILE A 160 4.52 -19.89 11.37
CA ILE A 160 3.21 -19.32 11.03
C ILE A 160 2.74 -19.82 9.65
N TRP A 161 3.69 -20.10 8.74
CA TRP A 161 3.46 -20.28 7.30
C TRP A 161 3.88 -21.63 6.71
N GLY A 162 4.59 -22.47 7.47
CA GLY A 162 5.18 -23.72 6.98
C GLY A 162 6.53 -23.50 6.30
N SER A 163 7.14 -24.58 5.82
CA SER A 163 8.46 -24.54 5.17
C SER A 163 8.48 -23.74 3.86
N ASP A 164 7.33 -23.57 3.20
CA ASP A 164 7.15 -22.72 2.01
C ASP A 164 6.91 -21.22 2.34
N CYS A 165 7.29 -20.78 3.55
CA CYS A 165 7.11 -19.39 4.01
C CYS A 165 7.86 -18.32 3.21
N LEU A 166 8.90 -18.72 2.46
CA LEU A 166 9.66 -17.85 1.56
C LEU A 166 9.18 -17.92 0.10
N ASP A 167 8.30 -18.87 -0.22
CA ASP A 167 7.77 -19.06 -1.56
C ASP A 167 6.57 -18.16 -1.83
N PHE A 168 6.59 -17.47 -2.97
CA PHE A 168 5.45 -16.70 -3.44
C PHE A 168 4.48 -17.63 -4.16
N LYS A 169 3.46 -18.03 -3.40
CA LYS A 169 2.49 -19.08 -3.72
C LYS A 169 1.08 -18.57 -3.44
N PRO A 170 0.45 -17.80 -4.34
CA PRO A 170 -0.85 -17.18 -4.12
C PRO A 170 -1.98 -18.19 -3.95
N GLU A 171 -1.77 -19.43 -4.42
CA GLU A 171 -2.67 -20.58 -4.24
C GLU A 171 -2.96 -20.84 -2.75
N ARG A 172 -2.05 -20.42 -1.86
CA ARG A 172 -2.21 -20.39 -0.40
C ARG A 172 -3.48 -19.65 0.07
N TRP A 173 -3.93 -18.67 -0.70
CA TRP A 173 -5.10 -17.84 -0.42
C TRP A 173 -6.36 -18.29 -1.15
N LEU A 174 -6.27 -19.33 -1.97
CA LEU A 174 -7.38 -19.84 -2.75
C LEU A 174 -7.96 -21.07 -2.09
N ARG A 175 -9.28 -21.11 -1.98
CA ARG A 175 -10.05 -22.30 -1.63
C ARG A 175 -11.14 -22.45 -2.66
N ASP A 176 -11.15 -23.59 -3.34
CA ASP A 176 -12.11 -23.91 -4.42
C ASP A 176 -12.14 -22.83 -5.53
N GLY A 177 -10.98 -22.21 -5.80
CA GLY A 177 -10.81 -21.13 -6.78
C GLY A 177 -11.17 -19.72 -6.30
N ALA A 178 -11.80 -19.58 -5.13
CA ALA A 178 -12.17 -18.29 -4.55
C ALA A 178 -11.13 -17.81 -3.52
N PHE A 179 -10.98 -16.49 -3.38
CA PHE A 179 -10.12 -15.91 -2.33
C PHE A 179 -10.73 -16.15 -0.94
N SER A 180 -9.96 -16.80 -0.06
CA SER A 180 -10.38 -17.19 1.29
C SER A 180 -9.52 -16.56 2.40
N GLY A 181 -8.94 -15.38 2.15
CA GLY A 181 -8.12 -14.67 3.13
C GLY A 181 -8.95 -13.95 4.21
N GLY A 182 -8.42 -13.90 5.43
CA GLY A 182 -9.08 -13.24 6.58
C GLY A 182 -8.47 -13.55 7.95
N SER A 183 -7.24 -14.06 8.01
CA SER A 183 -6.61 -14.48 9.26
C SER A 183 -5.77 -13.36 9.89
N PHE A 184 -5.73 -13.26 11.22
CA PHE A 184 -4.77 -12.41 11.95
C PHE A 184 -3.30 -12.75 11.67
N LYS A 185 -3.02 -13.90 11.04
CA LYS A 185 -1.70 -14.20 10.47
C LYS A 185 -1.34 -13.28 9.28
N TYR A 186 -2.33 -12.68 8.60
CA TYR A 186 -2.18 -11.73 7.49
C TYR A 186 -2.72 -10.34 7.87
N PRO A 187 -1.86 -9.36 8.18
CA PRO A 187 -2.40 -8.31 9.04
C PRO A 187 -1.79 -6.92 8.79
N VAL A 188 -1.78 -6.47 7.53
CA VAL A 188 -0.98 -5.28 7.09
C VAL A 188 -1.78 -4.11 6.60
N PHE A 189 -2.96 -4.44 6.13
CA PHE A 189 -4.09 -3.61 6.44
C PHE A 189 -4.47 -3.72 7.93
N GLN A 190 -3.52 -3.98 8.84
CA GLN A 190 -3.76 -4.29 10.25
C GLN A 190 -4.79 -5.42 10.42
N ALA A 191 -5.36 -5.57 11.61
CA ALA A 191 -6.48 -6.46 11.89
C ALA A 191 -7.36 -5.89 13.02
N GLY A 192 -8.52 -6.52 13.25
CA GLY A 192 -9.46 -6.12 14.30
C GLY A 192 -9.90 -4.65 14.18
N PHE A 193 -10.07 -3.97 15.32
CA PHE A 193 -10.50 -2.56 15.39
C PHE A 193 -9.54 -1.55 14.75
N ARG A 194 -8.31 -1.95 14.43
CA ARG A 194 -7.30 -1.10 13.77
C ARG A 194 -7.15 -1.40 12.29
N VAL A 195 -7.98 -2.28 11.71
CA VAL A 195 -7.97 -2.59 10.28
C VAL A 195 -7.99 -1.32 9.44
N CYS A 196 -7.14 -1.26 8.41
CA CYS A 196 -6.99 -0.10 7.55
C CYS A 196 -8.31 0.18 6.82
N ILE A 197 -8.88 1.35 7.05
CA ILE A 197 -10.14 1.78 6.42
C ILE A 197 -10.02 1.88 4.88
N GLY A 198 -8.83 2.22 4.38
CA GLY A 198 -8.53 2.29 2.94
C GLY A 198 -8.22 0.94 2.28
N LYS A 199 -8.29 -0.18 3.01
CA LYS A 199 -7.95 -1.53 2.55
C LYS A 199 -8.54 -1.86 1.19
N GLU A 200 -9.87 -1.90 1.08
CA GLU A 200 -10.56 -2.30 -0.16
C GLU A 200 -10.25 -1.34 -1.32
N MET A 201 -10.22 -0.03 -1.09
CA MET A 201 -9.85 0.97 -2.11
C MET A 201 -8.43 0.75 -2.63
N ALA A 202 -7.45 0.60 -1.74
CA ALA A 202 -6.05 0.38 -2.11
C ALA A 202 -5.87 -0.93 -2.90
N ILE A 203 -6.59 -2.00 -2.53
CA ILE A 203 -6.57 -3.27 -3.27
C ILE A 203 -7.09 -3.07 -4.70
N MET A 204 -8.15 -2.29 -4.87
CA MET A 204 -8.77 -2.02 -6.17
C MET A 204 -7.86 -1.15 -7.05
N GLU A 205 -7.26 -0.10 -6.50
CA GLU A 205 -6.25 0.71 -7.20
C GLU A 205 -5.06 -0.13 -7.68
N MET A 206 -4.51 -0.99 -6.80
CA MET A 206 -3.39 -1.85 -7.13
C MET A 206 -3.77 -2.87 -8.21
N LYS A 207 -4.97 -3.46 -8.15
CA LYS A 207 -5.52 -4.31 -9.21
C LYS A 207 -5.58 -3.58 -10.55
N SER A 208 -6.13 -2.37 -10.61
CA SER A 208 -6.24 -1.58 -11.85
C SER A 208 -4.88 -1.36 -12.51
N VAL A 209 -3.87 -0.99 -11.71
CA VAL A 209 -2.50 -0.76 -12.20
C VAL A 209 -1.88 -2.06 -12.69
N ILE A 210 -2.00 -3.14 -11.91
CA ILE A 210 -1.47 -4.46 -12.26
C ILE A 210 -2.06 -4.93 -13.60
N VAL A 211 -3.40 -4.91 -13.75
CA VAL A 211 -4.11 -5.23 -14.99
C VAL A 211 -3.56 -4.45 -16.18
N SER A 212 -3.55 -3.13 -16.06
CA SER A 212 -3.21 -2.23 -17.17
C SER A 212 -1.75 -2.42 -17.63
N VAL A 213 -0.83 -2.60 -16.70
CA VAL A 213 0.59 -2.83 -17.01
C VAL A 213 0.80 -4.22 -17.59
N VAL A 214 0.22 -5.25 -16.97
CA VAL A 214 0.45 -6.67 -17.31
C VAL A 214 -0.14 -7.05 -18.68
N ARG A 215 -1.29 -6.51 -19.02
CA ARG A 215 -1.97 -6.74 -20.30
C ARG A 215 -1.11 -6.27 -21.47
N ASP A 216 -0.54 -5.07 -21.36
CA ASP A 216 0.10 -4.37 -22.49
C ASP A 216 1.64 -4.40 -22.45
N PHE A 217 2.27 -4.80 -21.34
CA PHE A 217 3.72 -4.75 -21.17
C PHE A 217 4.36 -5.97 -20.46
N ASP A 218 5.58 -6.27 -20.89
CA ASP A 218 6.55 -7.11 -20.20
C ASP A 218 7.51 -6.24 -19.39
N VAL A 219 7.68 -6.57 -18.10
CA VAL A 219 8.51 -5.84 -17.15
C VAL A 219 9.62 -6.76 -16.64
N GLU A 220 10.86 -6.52 -17.09
CA GLU A 220 12.04 -7.29 -16.74
C GLU A 220 12.94 -6.50 -15.79
N VAL A 221 13.19 -6.99 -14.58
CA VAL A 221 14.11 -6.33 -13.64
C VAL A 221 15.56 -6.51 -14.10
N VAL A 222 16.32 -5.41 -14.11
CA VAL A 222 17.74 -5.42 -14.47
C VAL A 222 18.52 -6.19 -13.40
N GLY A 223 19.22 -7.24 -13.83
CA GLY A 223 19.88 -8.22 -12.94
C GLY A 223 19.03 -9.46 -12.63
N GLY A 224 17.75 -9.49 -13.05
CA GLY A 224 16.89 -10.67 -12.98
C GLY A 224 16.79 -11.30 -11.60
N VAL A 225 16.86 -12.63 -11.55
CA VAL A 225 16.76 -13.42 -10.30
C VAL A 225 17.85 -13.05 -9.27
N GLY A 226 19.03 -12.59 -9.74
CA GLY A 226 20.12 -12.14 -8.88
C GLY A 226 19.91 -10.77 -8.22
N TYR A 227 18.85 -10.03 -8.56
CA TYR A 227 18.60 -8.70 -8.01
C TYR A 227 18.35 -8.76 -6.49
N THR A 228 19.26 -8.16 -5.72
CA THR A 228 19.14 -8.07 -4.26
C THR A 228 18.56 -6.69 -3.88
N PRO A 229 17.33 -6.62 -3.37
CA PRO A 229 16.71 -5.35 -2.99
C PRO A 229 17.47 -4.68 -1.84
N ARG A 230 17.70 -3.37 -1.97
CA ARG A 230 18.11 -2.52 -0.86
C ARG A 230 16.94 -1.63 -0.49
N PHE A 231 16.48 -1.69 0.76
CA PHE A 231 15.42 -0.82 1.23
C PHE A 231 16.00 0.55 1.63
N ALA A 232 15.27 1.62 1.31
CA ALA A 232 15.51 2.95 1.82
C ALA A 232 15.11 3.01 3.30
N SER A 233 15.77 3.89 4.07
CA SER A 233 15.35 4.17 5.43
C SER A 233 14.12 5.09 5.40
N GLY A 234 13.00 4.65 5.97
CA GLY A 234 11.74 5.38 5.99
C GLY A 234 10.68 4.65 6.81
N LEU A 235 9.46 5.20 6.85
CA LEU A 235 8.29 4.54 7.44
C LEU A 235 7.81 3.32 6.61
N THR A 236 8.37 3.16 5.41
CA THR A 236 7.90 2.28 4.35
C THR A 236 9.07 1.49 3.78
N ALA A 237 8.82 0.23 3.40
CA ALA A 237 9.79 -0.67 2.79
C ALA A 237 9.99 -0.34 1.30
N SER A 238 10.30 0.92 1.00
CA SER A 238 10.58 1.43 -0.35
C SER A 238 11.98 1.02 -0.81
N LEU A 239 12.19 0.80 -2.11
CA LEU A 239 13.50 0.45 -2.66
C LEU A 239 14.39 1.69 -2.81
N ALA A 240 15.60 1.62 -2.29
CA ALA A 240 16.61 2.65 -2.44
C ALA A 240 17.05 2.77 -3.91
N GLY A 241 16.71 3.89 -4.55
CA GLY A 241 16.93 4.11 -5.98
C GLY A 241 15.83 3.54 -6.88
N GLY A 242 14.71 3.05 -6.32
CA GLY A 242 13.62 2.43 -7.07
C GLY A 242 13.94 1.00 -7.54
N LEU A 243 13.17 0.51 -8.52
CA LEU A 243 13.37 -0.80 -9.14
C LEU A 243 13.84 -0.60 -10.59
N PRO A 244 15.12 -0.85 -10.91
CA PRO A 244 15.60 -0.79 -12.29
C PRO A 244 14.95 -1.88 -13.14
N ALA A 245 14.13 -1.50 -14.11
CA ALA A 245 13.41 -2.43 -14.97
C ALA A 245 13.38 -1.95 -16.43
N ILE A 246 13.43 -2.93 -17.35
CA ILE A 246 13.18 -2.74 -18.78
C ILE A 246 11.71 -3.06 -19.01
N VAL A 247 10.98 -2.09 -19.57
CA VAL A 247 9.57 -2.27 -19.95
C VAL A 247 9.50 -2.39 -21.47
N ARG A 248 8.96 -3.50 -21.98
CA ARG A 248 8.71 -3.72 -23.40
C ARG A 248 7.22 -3.88 -23.64
N ARG A 249 6.71 -3.41 -24.78
CA ARG A 249 5.31 -3.68 -25.14
C ARG A 249 5.15 -5.18 -25.41
N ARG A 250 4.15 -5.81 -24.80
CA ARG A 250 3.85 -7.24 -24.96
C ARG A 250 3.42 -7.49 -26.41
N SER A 251 4.08 -8.41 -27.09
CA SER A 251 3.62 -8.88 -28.40
C SER A 251 2.32 -9.64 -28.24
N LYS A 252 1.24 -9.17 -28.89
CA LYS A 252 -0.01 -9.93 -28.98
C LYS A 252 0.23 -11.11 -29.92
N VAL A 253 0.07 -12.32 -29.39
CA VAL A 253 -0.02 -13.59 -30.14
C VAL A 253 -1.48 -13.82 -30.51
#